data_AF-A0A955NFY3-F1
#
_entry.id   AF-A0A955NFY3-F1
#
_cell.length_a   1.000
_cell.length_b   1.000
_cell.length_c   1.000
_cell.angle_alpha   90.00
_cell.angle_beta   90.00
_cell.angle_gamma   90.00
#
_symmetry.space_group_name_H-M   'P 1'
#
loop_
_entity.id
_entity.type
_entity.pdbx_description
1 polymer ?
#
loop_
_entity_poly.entity_id
_entity_poly.type
_entity_poly.pdbx_seq_one_letter_code
_entity_poly.pdbx_strand_id
1 'polypeptide(L)'
;MKIQRRFTTANKCPYESLQFEPRTSKIVNPDGRVAFEASNVMVPKKWSQVATDILAQKYCRKAGIPVARVKVQEEGVPEWLQRSVPDTDTLKQLPEGKQWTRESDGRDVFDRLAGCWTYWGWKYGYFTTEEDARTYYDEMRYTLASQSGAPNSPQWFNTGLHWAYGIDGPAQGHHFVDESTGQVKKSDSAYERPQPHACFIQSVSDDLVSDGGIMDLWVREARLFKYGSGTGSNFSKIRGEGENLSGGGR
;
A
#
# COMPACT_ATOMS: atom_id res chain seq x y z
N MET A 1 1.98 11.07 -20.97
CA MET A 1 0.80 11.73 -20.38
C MET A 1 1.25 13.09 -19.91
N LYS A 2 0.62 14.15 -20.42
CA LYS A 2 0.83 15.51 -19.94
C LYS A 2 -0.04 15.75 -18.70
N ILE A 3 0.53 16.33 -17.65
CA ILE A 3 -0.17 16.61 -16.40
C ILE A 3 -0.22 18.12 -16.19
N GLN A 4 -1.43 18.66 -16.07
CA GLN A 4 -1.62 20.08 -15.76
C GLN A 4 -1.58 20.29 -14.25
N ARG A 5 -0.67 21.14 -13.77
CA ARG A 5 -0.61 21.56 -12.37
C ARG A 5 -1.81 22.45 -12.02
N ARG A 6 -2.47 22.20 -10.90
CA ARG A 6 -3.71 22.90 -10.50
C ARG A 6 -3.69 23.42 -9.07
N PHE A 7 -3.29 22.59 -8.12
CA PHE A 7 -3.36 22.92 -6.69
C PHE A 7 -2.01 23.31 -6.10
N THR A 8 -0.92 22.91 -6.74
CA THR A 8 0.44 23.10 -6.25
C THR A 8 1.21 24.11 -7.09
N THR A 9 2.37 24.56 -6.61
CA THR A 9 3.29 25.42 -7.36
C THR A 9 4.60 24.67 -7.60
N ALA A 10 5.14 24.73 -8.82
CA ALA A 10 6.40 24.07 -9.15
C ALA A 10 7.53 24.54 -8.23
N ASN A 11 8.41 23.61 -7.85
CA ASN A 11 9.55 23.85 -6.94
C ASN A 11 9.17 24.34 -5.53
N LYS A 12 7.91 24.22 -5.13
CA LYS A 12 7.46 24.49 -3.76
C LYS A 12 6.98 23.21 -3.07
N CYS A 13 7.00 23.21 -1.74
CA CYS A 13 6.43 22.10 -0.98
C CYS A 13 4.92 21.99 -1.28
N PRO A 14 4.40 20.81 -1.70
CA PRO A 14 2.98 20.65 -2.01
C PRO A 14 2.07 20.83 -0.80
N TYR A 15 2.64 20.85 0.42
CA TYR A 15 1.91 21.09 1.66
C TYR A 15 1.95 22.55 2.14
N GLU A 16 2.64 23.47 1.45
CA GLU A 16 2.86 24.85 1.92
C GLU A 16 1.54 25.58 2.24
N SER A 17 0.48 25.34 1.47
CA SER A 17 -0.84 25.93 1.67
C SER A 17 -1.69 25.24 2.75
N LEU A 18 -1.20 24.15 3.35
CA LEU A 18 -1.89 23.35 4.36
C LEU A 18 -1.19 23.48 5.71
N GLN A 19 -1.88 24.01 6.71
CA GLN A 19 -1.37 24.00 8.08
C GLN A 19 -1.51 22.59 8.67
N PHE A 20 -0.40 22.03 9.17
CA PHE A 20 -0.39 20.77 9.92
C PHE A 20 -0.30 21.04 11.42
N GLU A 21 -0.91 20.16 12.22
CA GLU A 21 -0.87 20.22 13.68
C GLU A 21 -0.76 18.80 14.28
N PRO A 22 -0.11 18.67 15.45
CA PRO A 22 -0.06 17.39 16.15
C PRO A 22 -1.41 17.08 16.78
N ARG A 23 -1.85 15.83 16.67
CA ARG A 23 -3.03 15.31 17.35
C ARG A 23 -2.76 13.96 17.97
N THR A 24 -3.55 13.60 18.97
CA THR A 24 -3.48 12.29 19.61
C THR A 24 -4.65 11.44 19.15
N SER A 25 -4.37 10.21 18.71
CA SER A 25 -5.39 9.19 18.52
C SER A 25 -5.35 8.21 19.69
N LYS A 26 -6.52 7.91 20.26
CA LYS A 26 -6.64 7.03 21.40
C LYS A 26 -7.87 6.13 21.29
N ILE A 27 -7.69 4.84 21.54
CA ILE A 27 -8.79 3.89 21.72
C ILE A 27 -8.86 3.55 23.20
N VAL A 28 -10.02 3.77 23.79
CA VAL A 28 -10.30 3.44 25.19
C VAL A 28 -11.36 2.35 25.20
N ASN A 29 -11.07 1.26 25.90
CA ASN A 29 -11.99 0.15 26.12
C ASN A 29 -13.15 0.59 27.04
N PRO A 30 -14.27 -0.16 27.07
CA PRO A 30 -15.39 0.14 27.97
C PRO A 30 -15.00 0.16 29.46
N ASP A 31 -13.92 -0.53 29.85
CA ASP A 31 -13.37 -0.56 31.20
C ASP A 31 -12.45 0.64 31.53
N GLY A 32 -12.32 1.60 30.61
CA GLY A 32 -11.47 2.79 30.75
C GLY A 32 -9.98 2.56 30.46
N ARG A 33 -9.55 1.33 30.15
CA ARG A 33 -8.16 1.05 29.77
C ARG A 33 -7.87 1.51 28.35
N VAL A 34 -6.64 1.97 28.12
CA VAL A 34 -6.18 2.39 26.80
C VAL A 34 -5.78 1.17 25.99
N ALA A 35 -6.51 0.88 24.92
CA ALA A 35 -6.19 -0.22 24.00
C ALA A 35 -5.13 0.19 22.97
N PHE A 36 -5.11 1.46 22.57
CA PHE A 36 -4.16 2.01 21.62
C PHE A 36 -3.98 3.51 21.86
N GLU A 37 -2.75 3.98 21.72
CA GLU A 37 -2.44 5.41 21.74
C GLU A 37 -1.34 5.74 20.72
N ALA A 38 -1.61 6.76 19.91
CA ALA A 38 -0.64 7.38 19.02
C ALA A 38 -0.68 8.90 19.27
N SER A 39 0.28 9.38 20.05
CA SER A 39 0.46 10.80 20.32
C SER A 39 1.27 11.47 19.21
N ASN A 40 1.08 12.79 19.05
CA ASN A 40 1.82 13.63 18.10
C ASN A 40 1.70 13.19 16.63
N VAL A 41 0.54 12.68 16.23
CA VAL A 41 0.24 12.38 14.82
C VAL A 41 0.05 13.70 14.08
N MET A 42 0.96 14.03 13.17
CA MET A 42 0.89 15.27 12.40
C MET A 42 -0.11 15.11 11.25
N VAL A 43 -1.17 15.92 11.26
CA VAL A 43 -2.21 15.92 10.22
C VAL A 43 -2.58 17.34 9.81
N PRO A 44 -3.19 17.54 8.63
CA PRO A 44 -3.74 18.84 8.27
C PRO A 44 -4.79 19.30 9.29
N LYS A 45 -4.69 20.54 9.75
CA LYS A 45 -5.57 21.16 10.75
C LYS A 45 -7.06 21.07 10.41
N LYS A 46 -7.40 21.05 9.12
CA LYS A 46 -8.79 20.93 8.66
C LYS A 46 -9.38 19.52 8.82
N TRP A 47 -8.57 18.49 9.06
CA TRP A 47 -9.06 17.14 9.26
C TRP A 47 -9.94 17.06 10.50
N SER A 48 -10.87 16.12 10.53
CA SER A 48 -11.60 15.78 11.76
C SER A 48 -10.75 14.90 12.69
N GLN A 49 -11.12 14.82 13.96
CA GLN A 49 -10.50 13.87 14.88
C GLN A 49 -10.70 12.42 14.39
N VAL A 50 -11.89 12.09 13.86
CA VAL A 50 -12.17 10.76 13.29
C VAL A 50 -11.23 10.42 12.12
N ALA A 51 -10.94 11.37 11.23
CA ALA A 51 -9.98 11.15 10.15
C ALA A 51 -8.56 10.91 10.68
N THR A 52 -8.17 11.66 11.72
CA THR A 52 -6.89 11.48 12.43
C THR A 52 -6.81 10.09 13.03
N ASP A 53 -7.88 9.65 13.68
CA ASP A 53 -7.97 8.34 14.32
C ASP A 53 -7.85 7.21 13.30
N ILE A 54 -8.58 7.31 12.18
CA ILE A 54 -8.50 6.31 11.11
C ILE A 54 -7.10 6.23 10.53
N LEU A 55 -6.46 7.38 10.24
CA LEU A 55 -5.09 7.41 9.73
C LEU A 55 -4.13 6.72 10.70
N ALA A 56 -4.12 7.15 11.96
CA ALA A 56 -3.20 6.64 12.98
C ALA A 56 -3.41 5.14 13.29
N GLN A 57 -4.65 4.69 13.32
CA GLN A 57 -4.99 3.33 13.74
C GLN A 57 -4.89 2.31 12.60
N LYS A 58 -5.16 2.73 11.36
CA LYS A 58 -5.31 1.81 10.23
C LYS A 58 -4.25 2.01 9.14
N TYR A 59 -3.90 3.25 8.79
CA TYR A 59 -3.11 3.52 7.59
C TYR A 59 -1.63 3.79 7.87
N CYS A 60 -1.31 4.39 9.02
CA CYS A 60 0.08 4.49 9.45
C CYS A 60 0.67 3.10 9.69
N ARG A 61 1.80 2.84 9.06
CA ARG A 61 2.64 1.68 9.30
C ARG A 61 3.15 1.73 10.73
N LYS A 62 2.79 0.72 11.52
CA LYS A 62 2.96 0.72 12.98
C LYS A 62 4.38 0.39 13.47
N ALA A 63 5.20 -0.26 12.65
CA ALA A 63 6.56 -0.67 12.99
C ALA A 63 7.36 -1.11 11.75
N GLY A 64 8.67 -1.30 11.95
CA GLY A 64 9.58 -1.91 10.97
C GLY A 64 10.04 -0.96 9.87
N ILE A 65 9.87 0.35 10.06
CA ILE A 65 10.44 1.33 9.14
C ILE A 65 11.89 1.59 9.57
N PRO A 66 12.90 1.40 8.72
CA PRO A 66 14.27 1.74 9.06
C PRO A 66 14.44 3.24 9.24
N VAL A 67 15.07 3.65 10.35
CA VAL A 67 15.34 5.08 10.64
C VAL A 67 16.31 5.67 9.61
N ALA A 68 17.36 4.94 9.26
CA ALA A 68 18.32 5.31 8.22
C ALA A 68 18.08 4.53 6.92
N ARG A 69 18.07 5.25 5.80
CA ARG A 69 17.76 4.72 4.46
C ARG A 69 18.67 5.37 3.43
N VAL A 70 19.02 4.61 2.39
CA VAL A 70 19.75 5.09 1.22
C VAL A 70 18.95 4.87 -0.05
N LYS A 71 19.16 5.73 -1.06
CA LYS A 71 18.55 5.57 -2.39
C LYS A 71 19.25 4.45 -3.16
N VAL A 72 18.45 3.65 -3.86
CA VAL A 72 18.99 2.66 -4.79
C VAL A 72 19.14 3.32 -6.15
N GLN A 73 20.39 3.41 -6.62
CA GLN A 73 20.66 3.92 -7.96
C GLN A 73 20.03 2.99 -9.00
N GLU A 74 19.17 3.59 -9.83
CA GLU A 74 18.47 2.90 -10.89
C GLU A 74 18.66 3.67 -12.19
N GLU A 75 19.19 3.00 -13.21
CA GLU A 75 19.38 3.60 -14.52
C GLU A 75 18.04 4.08 -15.10
N GLY A 76 18.05 5.30 -15.64
CA GLY A 76 16.86 5.92 -16.21
C GLY A 76 15.81 6.39 -15.19
N VAL A 77 16.05 6.27 -13.88
CA VAL A 77 15.14 6.79 -12.83
C VAL A 77 15.77 8.02 -12.17
N PRO A 78 15.10 9.20 -12.18
CA PRO A 78 15.57 10.40 -11.53
C PRO A 78 15.84 10.19 -10.04
N GLU A 79 16.91 10.79 -9.51
CA GLU A 79 17.37 10.60 -8.13
C GLU A 79 16.27 10.81 -7.08
N TRP A 80 15.41 11.82 -7.27
CA TRP A 80 14.31 12.12 -6.37
C TRP A 80 13.21 11.05 -6.32
N LEU A 81 13.10 10.23 -7.38
CA LEU A 81 12.06 9.22 -7.55
C LEU A 81 12.56 7.80 -7.27
N GLN A 82 13.87 7.63 -7.09
CA GLN A 82 14.47 6.33 -6.77
C GLN A 82 13.92 5.78 -5.46
N ARG A 83 13.76 4.46 -5.41
CA ARG A 83 13.34 3.75 -4.19
C ARG A 83 14.43 3.84 -3.11
N SER A 84 14.02 3.58 -1.87
CA SER A 84 14.92 3.59 -0.71
C SER A 84 15.01 2.20 -0.10
N VAL A 85 16.18 1.86 0.46
CA VAL A 85 16.42 0.62 1.21
C VAL A 85 17.03 0.94 2.57
N PRO A 86 16.94 0.03 3.57
CA PRO A 86 17.62 0.20 4.84
C PRO A 86 19.12 0.46 4.64
N ASP A 87 19.65 1.51 5.27
CA ASP A 87 21.09 1.74 5.33
C ASP A 87 21.69 0.84 6.43
N THR A 88 22.12 -0.36 6.05
CA THR A 88 22.58 -1.36 7.03
C THR A 88 23.77 -0.89 7.86
N ASP A 89 24.64 -0.05 7.30
CA ASP A 89 25.86 0.37 7.99
C ASP A 89 25.56 1.45 9.02
N THR A 90 24.72 2.41 8.68
CA THR A 90 24.22 3.40 9.64
C THR A 90 23.35 2.74 10.71
N LEU A 91 22.47 1.80 10.34
CA LEU A 91 21.57 1.13 11.29
C LEU A 91 22.33 0.29 12.33
N LYS A 92 23.45 -0.36 11.95
CA LYS A 92 24.31 -1.12 12.89
C LYS A 92 24.97 -0.25 13.95
N GLN A 93 25.15 1.04 13.67
CA GLN A 93 25.76 1.99 14.61
C GLN A 93 24.76 2.54 15.64
N LEU A 94 23.45 2.36 15.40
CA LEU A 94 22.41 2.80 16.32
C LEU A 94 22.21 1.78 17.46
N PRO A 95 21.83 2.23 18.67
CA PRO A 95 21.48 1.34 19.77
C PRO A 95 20.36 0.36 19.40
N GLU A 96 20.40 -0.85 19.97
CA GLU A 96 19.35 -1.85 19.79
C GLU A 96 17.96 -1.29 20.14
N GLY A 97 16.99 -1.56 19.26
CA GLY A 97 15.63 -1.04 19.37
C GLY A 97 15.45 0.39 18.85
N LYS A 98 16.52 1.11 18.48
CA LYS A 98 16.45 2.46 17.87
C LYS A 98 16.65 2.46 16.35
N GLN A 99 16.88 1.30 15.75
CA GLN A 99 16.99 1.13 14.29
C GLN A 99 15.66 1.29 13.56
N TRP A 100 14.55 1.09 14.26
CA TRP A 100 13.21 0.97 13.66
C TRP A 100 12.26 2.02 14.21
N THR A 101 11.38 2.51 13.34
CA THR A 101 10.34 3.49 13.64
C THR A 101 9.00 3.09 12.99
N ARG A 102 8.03 4.00 13.08
CA ARG A 102 6.67 3.92 12.54
C ARG A 102 6.31 5.22 11.82
N GLU A 103 5.25 5.20 11.01
CA GLU A 103 4.66 6.42 10.47
C GLU A 103 3.90 7.15 11.60
N SER A 104 4.21 8.42 11.80
CA SER A 104 3.50 9.31 12.72
C SER A 104 3.15 10.66 12.09
N ASP A 105 3.51 10.87 10.83
CA ASP A 105 3.14 12.06 10.07
C ASP A 105 2.29 11.63 8.87
N GLY A 106 1.16 12.30 8.65
CA GLY A 106 0.34 12.04 7.47
C GLY A 106 1.13 12.25 6.17
N ARG A 107 2.11 13.14 6.17
CA ARG A 107 3.01 13.37 5.03
C ARG A 107 3.81 12.13 4.66
N ASP A 108 4.24 11.32 5.63
CA ASP A 108 4.94 10.06 5.32
C ASP A 108 4.05 9.11 4.49
N VAL A 109 2.78 9.01 4.87
CA VAL A 109 1.78 8.18 4.19
C VAL A 109 1.49 8.73 2.79
N PHE A 110 1.26 10.04 2.67
CA PHE A 110 0.96 10.68 1.39
C PHE A 110 2.15 10.57 0.43
N ASP A 111 3.37 10.78 0.93
CA ASP A 111 4.62 10.71 0.17
C ASP A 111 4.85 9.29 -0.33
N ARG A 112 4.68 8.26 0.51
CA ARG A 112 4.91 6.88 0.04
C ARG A 112 3.89 6.43 -1.00
N LEU A 113 2.62 6.83 -0.85
CA LEU A 113 1.57 6.49 -1.82
C LEU A 113 1.83 7.19 -3.16
N ALA A 114 1.88 8.53 -3.14
CA ALA A 114 2.04 9.33 -4.34
C ALA A 114 3.38 9.05 -5.03
N GLY A 115 4.45 8.87 -4.26
CA GLY A 115 5.77 8.60 -4.78
C GLY A 115 5.87 7.23 -5.44
N CYS A 116 5.26 6.20 -4.84
CA CYS A 116 5.22 4.87 -5.44
C CYS A 116 4.39 4.84 -6.73
N TRP A 117 3.24 5.51 -6.78
CA TRP A 117 2.46 5.63 -8.01
C TRP A 117 3.23 6.38 -9.11
N THR A 118 3.92 7.45 -8.74
CA THR A 118 4.76 8.22 -9.67
C THR A 118 5.91 7.36 -10.18
N TYR A 119 6.56 6.60 -9.30
CA TYR A 119 7.65 5.71 -9.64
C TYR A 119 7.19 4.63 -10.64
N TRP A 120 6.04 3.98 -10.40
CA TRP A 120 5.47 3.04 -11.36
C TRP A 120 5.15 3.73 -12.68
N GLY A 121 4.44 4.86 -12.67
CA GLY A 121 4.13 5.60 -13.89
C GLY A 121 5.38 5.99 -14.69
N TRP A 122 6.47 6.34 -14.01
CA TRP A 122 7.76 6.62 -14.64
C TRP A 122 8.35 5.37 -15.30
N LYS A 123 8.46 4.26 -14.56
CA LYS A 123 9.02 3.00 -15.08
C LYS A 123 8.24 2.48 -16.29
N TYR A 124 6.93 2.72 -16.33
CA TYR A 124 6.04 2.33 -17.43
C TYR A 124 5.92 3.37 -18.55
N GLY A 125 6.74 4.44 -18.53
CA GLY A 125 6.74 5.45 -19.60
C GLY A 125 5.45 6.27 -19.70
N TYR A 126 4.69 6.39 -18.61
CA TYR A 126 3.39 7.08 -18.63
C TYR A 126 3.55 8.59 -18.74
N PHE A 127 4.64 9.18 -18.28
CA PHE A 127 4.84 10.64 -18.28
C PHE A 127 5.54 11.11 -19.56
N THR A 128 5.11 12.25 -20.11
CA THR A 128 5.74 12.81 -21.31
C THR A 128 7.08 13.49 -20.97
N THR A 129 7.19 14.10 -19.79
CA THR A 129 8.40 14.75 -19.28
C THR A 129 8.61 14.46 -17.79
N GLU A 130 9.80 14.73 -17.26
CA GLU A 130 10.04 14.68 -15.82
C GLU A 130 9.17 15.69 -15.05
N GLU A 131 8.88 16.85 -15.64
CA GLU A 131 7.99 17.84 -15.01
C GLU A 131 6.55 17.32 -14.89
N ASP A 132 6.07 16.51 -15.83
CA ASP A 132 4.77 15.85 -15.72
C ASP A 132 4.75 14.87 -14.53
N ALA A 133 5.84 14.12 -14.31
CA ALA A 133 5.97 13.20 -13.18
C ALA A 133 6.03 13.95 -11.84
N ARG A 134 6.79 15.05 -11.77
CA ARG A 134 6.84 15.92 -10.58
C ARG A 134 5.49 16.56 -10.29
N THR A 135 4.82 17.04 -11.32
CA THR A 135 3.48 17.62 -11.19
C THR A 135 2.50 16.57 -10.67
N TYR A 136 2.51 15.35 -11.22
CA TYR A 136 1.67 14.27 -10.71
C TYR A 136 1.96 13.96 -9.24
N TYR A 137 3.24 13.84 -8.86
CA TYR A 137 3.63 13.58 -7.48
C TYR A 137 3.11 14.66 -6.52
N ASP A 138 3.32 15.94 -6.85
CA ASP A 138 2.90 17.07 -6.02
C ASP A 138 1.38 17.17 -5.92
N GLU A 139 0.66 17.05 -7.04
CA GLU A 139 -0.80 17.13 -7.07
C GLU A 139 -1.42 15.98 -6.28
N MET A 140 -0.91 14.75 -6.39
CA MET A 140 -1.41 13.61 -5.61
C MET A 140 -1.17 13.78 -4.11
N ARG A 141 0.02 14.27 -3.70
CA ARG A 141 0.30 14.58 -2.29
C ARG A 141 -0.68 15.61 -1.73
N TYR A 142 -0.94 16.68 -2.49
CA TYR A 142 -1.91 17.69 -2.10
C TYR A 142 -3.34 17.12 -2.05
N THR A 143 -3.73 16.31 -3.05
CA THR A 143 -5.07 15.71 -3.11
C THR A 143 -5.35 14.82 -1.89
N LEU A 144 -4.39 13.99 -1.51
CA LEU A 144 -4.50 13.14 -0.32
C LEU A 144 -4.58 13.96 0.97
N ALA A 145 -3.69 14.96 1.14
CA ALA A 145 -3.65 15.81 2.32
C ALA A 145 -4.89 16.71 2.46
N SER A 146 -5.39 17.26 1.35
CA SER A 146 -6.60 18.10 1.34
C SER A 146 -7.90 17.29 1.44
N GLN A 147 -7.83 15.95 1.38
CA GLN A 147 -8.98 15.05 1.30
C GLN A 147 -9.91 15.38 0.11
N SER A 148 -9.37 15.94 -0.98
CA SER A 148 -10.12 16.16 -2.23
C SER A 148 -10.24 14.90 -3.08
N GLY A 149 -9.47 13.85 -2.74
CA GLY A 149 -9.58 12.52 -3.32
C GLY A 149 -8.90 11.51 -2.40
N ALA A 150 -9.37 10.27 -2.44
CA ALA A 150 -8.81 9.17 -1.66
C ALA A 150 -8.88 7.86 -2.47
N PRO A 151 -7.82 7.05 -2.48
CA PRO A 151 -7.87 5.71 -3.05
C PRO A 151 -8.62 4.73 -2.12
N ASN A 152 -8.88 3.53 -2.63
CA ASN A 152 -9.42 2.44 -1.82
C ASN A 152 -8.46 2.00 -0.70
N SER A 153 -8.99 1.34 0.34
CA SER A 153 -8.24 1.05 1.58
C SER A 153 -6.94 0.25 1.40
N PRO A 154 -6.88 -0.82 0.57
CA PRO A 154 -5.63 -1.54 0.28
C PRO A 154 -4.46 -0.67 -0.20
N GLN A 155 -4.74 0.42 -0.92
CA GLN A 155 -3.70 1.36 -1.33
C GLN A 155 -3.03 2.00 -0.11
N TRP A 156 -3.84 2.46 0.85
CA TRP A 156 -3.34 3.03 2.10
C TRP A 156 -2.53 2.02 2.91
N PHE A 157 -2.90 0.74 2.91
CA PHE A 157 -2.17 -0.26 3.70
C PHE A 157 -0.83 -0.64 3.07
N ASN A 158 -0.80 -0.89 1.76
CA ASN A 158 0.27 -1.68 1.16
C ASN A 158 1.15 -0.89 0.19
N THR A 159 0.65 0.19 -0.42
CA THR A 159 1.34 0.86 -1.54
C THR A 159 2.58 1.64 -1.11
N GLY A 160 3.73 1.32 -1.69
CA GLY A 160 4.94 2.10 -1.48
C GLY A 160 5.70 1.78 -0.18
N LEU A 161 5.31 0.76 0.58
CA LEU A 161 6.13 0.28 1.71
C LEU A 161 7.51 -0.20 1.24
N HIS A 162 7.56 -0.95 0.14
CA HIS A 162 8.82 -1.36 -0.49
C HIS A 162 9.56 -0.17 -1.11
N TRP A 163 8.85 0.70 -1.83
CA TRP A 163 9.47 1.85 -2.51
C TRP A 163 10.06 2.89 -1.54
N ALA A 164 9.33 3.29 -0.50
CA ALA A 164 9.74 4.36 0.41
C ALA A 164 10.69 3.87 1.53
N TYR A 165 10.54 2.62 1.94
CA TYR A 165 11.19 2.09 3.15
C TYR A 165 12.04 0.85 2.91
N GLY A 166 11.98 0.24 1.73
CA GLY A 166 12.65 -1.04 1.45
C GLY A 166 12.09 -2.20 2.26
N ILE A 167 10.84 -2.08 2.74
CA ILE A 167 10.17 -3.18 3.45
C ILE A 167 9.90 -4.29 2.44
N ASP A 168 10.37 -5.48 2.77
CA ASP A 168 10.26 -6.67 1.94
C ASP A 168 9.78 -7.88 2.78
N GLY A 169 9.48 -9.00 2.12
CA GLY A 169 9.02 -10.22 2.74
C GLY A 169 8.77 -11.34 1.73
N PRO A 170 8.72 -12.60 2.20
CA PRO A 170 8.60 -13.76 1.32
C PRO A 170 7.31 -13.73 0.50
N ALA A 171 7.32 -14.28 -0.71
CA ALA A 171 6.16 -14.43 -1.59
C ALA A 171 4.88 -14.86 -0.86
N GLN A 172 3.76 -14.21 -1.19
CA GLN A 172 2.45 -14.43 -0.53
C GLN A 172 1.36 -14.88 -1.51
N GLY A 173 1.76 -15.28 -2.72
CA GLY A 173 0.84 -15.71 -3.77
C GLY A 173 0.18 -14.56 -4.53
N HIS A 174 0.75 -13.35 -4.47
CA HIS A 174 0.37 -12.26 -5.36
C HIS A 174 0.80 -12.55 -6.79
N HIS A 175 0.03 -12.03 -7.75
CA HIS A 175 0.34 -12.13 -9.17
C HIS A 175 0.43 -10.73 -9.77
N PHE A 176 1.24 -10.58 -10.79
CA PHE A 176 1.35 -9.36 -11.58
C PHE A 176 1.56 -9.72 -13.05
N VAL A 177 1.28 -8.77 -13.94
CA VAL A 177 1.61 -8.91 -15.36
C VAL A 177 3.03 -8.41 -15.57
N ASP A 178 3.90 -9.28 -16.06
CA ASP A 178 5.23 -8.91 -16.50
C ASP A 178 5.12 -8.06 -17.76
N GLU A 179 5.65 -6.84 -17.70
CA GLU A 179 5.52 -5.85 -18.78
C GLU A 179 6.17 -6.30 -20.08
N SER A 180 7.35 -6.90 -19.99
CA SER A 180 8.15 -7.28 -21.17
C SER A 180 7.52 -8.44 -21.94
N THR A 181 6.87 -9.36 -21.23
CA THR A 181 6.29 -10.58 -21.80
C THR A 181 4.77 -10.53 -21.92
N GLY A 182 4.10 -9.63 -21.22
CA GLY A 182 2.64 -9.58 -21.10
C GLY A 182 2.05 -10.77 -20.31
N GLN A 183 2.87 -11.60 -19.67
CA GLN A 183 2.43 -12.82 -19.00
C GLN A 183 2.20 -12.60 -17.51
N VAL A 184 1.22 -13.30 -16.96
CA VAL A 184 0.99 -13.31 -15.50
C VAL A 184 2.10 -14.11 -14.83
N LYS A 185 2.79 -13.48 -13.87
CA LYS A 185 3.82 -14.09 -13.03
C LYS A 185 3.44 -13.99 -11.56
N LYS A 186 3.98 -14.91 -10.75
CA LYS A 186 3.91 -14.83 -9.29
C LYS A 186 4.94 -13.82 -8.80
N SER A 187 4.57 -13.03 -7.80
CA SER A 187 5.50 -12.13 -7.12
C SER A 187 6.35 -12.91 -6.13
N ASP A 188 7.67 -12.72 -6.18
CA ASP A 188 8.62 -13.31 -5.23
C ASP A 188 8.65 -12.55 -3.89
N SER A 189 8.09 -11.34 -3.88
CA SER A 189 8.00 -10.45 -2.72
C SER A 189 6.54 -10.18 -2.33
N ALA A 190 6.29 -10.05 -1.03
CA ALA A 190 5.01 -9.59 -0.50
C ALA A 190 4.75 -8.08 -0.72
N TYR A 191 5.79 -7.28 -0.93
CA TYR A 191 5.72 -5.82 -0.85
C TYR A 191 6.20 -5.08 -2.10
N GLU A 192 7.08 -5.68 -2.92
CA GLU A 192 7.56 -5.06 -4.16
C GLU A 192 6.41 -4.84 -5.16
N ARG A 193 5.57 -5.87 -5.31
CA ARG A 193 4.30 -5.85 -6.04
C ARG A 193 3.19 -6.04 -5.02
N PRO A 194 2.83 -4.98 -4.26
CA PRO A 194 1.89 -5.09 -3.15
C PRO A 194 0.50 -5.40 -3.69
N GLN A 195 -0.39 -5.95 -2.85
CA GLN A 195 -1.82 -6.07 -3.14
C GLN A 195 -2.54 -4.73 -2.86
N PRO A 196 -2.92 -3.93 -3.87
CA PRO A 196 -3.38 -2.57 -3.65
C PRO A 196 -4.81 -2.37 -4.22
N HIS A 197 -5.53 -3.47 -4.52
CA HIS A 197 -6.88 -3.45 -5.08
C HIS A 197 -7.88 -3.98 -4.06
N ALA A 198 -9.08 -3.39 -4.01
CA ALA A 198 -10.08 -3.73 -3.01
C ALA A 198 -11.07 -4.81 -3.45
N CYS A 199 -11.28 -5.02 -4.74
CA CYS A 199 -12.38 -5.84 -5.24
C CYS A 199 -11.87 -6.92 -6.19
N PHE A 200 -12.25 -8.16 -5.92
CA PHE A 200 -11.94 -9.32 -6.76
C PHE A 200 -13.20 -10.12 -7.04
N ILE A 201 -13.26 -10.70 -8.24
CA ILE A 201 -14.26 -11.69 -8.60
C ILE A 201 -13.52 -12.98 -8.92
N GLN A 202 -13.97 -14.08 -8.32
CA GLN A 202 -13.34 -15.39 -8.47
C GLN A 202 -14.31 -16.41 -9.03
N SER A 203 -13.75 -17.40 -9.72
CA SER A 203 -14.45 -18.63 -10.11
C SER A 203 -13.94 -19.78 -9.26
N VAL A 204 -14.78 -20.80 -9.17
CA VAL A 204 -14.45 -22.09 -8.57
C VAL A 204 -14.93 -23.18 -9.50
N SER A 205 -14.08 -24.19 -9.68
CA SER A 205 -14.43 -25.43 -10.37
C SER A 205 -14.94 -26.43 -9.35
N ASP A 206 -15.82 -27.32 -9.80
CA ASP A 206 -16.39 -28.39 -8.98
C ASP A 206 -15.38 -29.54 -8.78
N ASP A 207 -14.32 -29.19 -8.08
CA ASP A 207 -13.19 -30.04 -7.71
C ASP A 207 -12.75 -29.64 -6.30
N LEU A 208 -12.42 -30.62 -5.45
CA LEU A 208 -12.09 -30.36 -4.05
C LEU A 208 -10.71 -29.71 -3.87
N VAL A 209 -9.66 -30.22 -4.52
CA VAL A 209 -8.24 -29.97 -4.16
C VAL A 209 -7.36 -29.47 -5.31
N SER A 210 -7.78 -29.60 -6.56
CA SER A 210 -7.04 -29.12 -7.72
C SER A 210 -6.97 -27.59 -7.76
N ASP A 211 -6.02 -27.06 -8.54
CA ASP A 211 -5.94 -25.63 -8.81
C ASP A 211 -7.27 -25.10 -9.39
N GLY A 212 -7.79 -24.01 -8.81
CA GLY A 212 -9.10 -23.49 -9.16
C GLY A 212 -10.29 -24.23 -8.53
N GLY A 213 -10.05 -25.27 -7.73
CA GLY A 213 -11.06 -25.99 -6.95
C GLY A 213 -11.45 -25.28 -5.65
N ILE A 214 -12.24 -25.96 -4.81
CA ILE A 214 -12.86 -25.42 -3.59
C ILE A 214 -11.81 -25.04 -2.54
N MET A 215 -10.84 -25.91 -2.26
CA MET A 215 -9.80 -25.62 -1.26
C MET A 215 -8.83 -24.54 -1.75
N ASP A 216 -8.52 -24.50 -3.05
CA ASP A 216 -7.73 -23.42 -3.63
C ASP A 216 -8.48 -22.07 -3.55
N LEU A 217 -9.79 -22.04 -3.83
CA LEU A 217 -10.59 -20.83 -3.64
C LEU A 217 -10.45 -20.30 -2.21
N TRP A 218 -10.59 -21.18 -1.21
CA TRP A 218 -10.49 -20.78 0.19
C TRP A 218 -9.12 -20.15 0.53
N VAL A 219 -8.03 -20.74 0.02
CA VAL A 219 -6.68 -20.18 0.18
C VAL A 219 -6.53 -18.83 -0.54
N ARG A 220 -7.06 -18.71 -1.77
CA ARG A 220 -7.03 -17.45 -2.54
C ARG A 220 -7.80 -16.34 -1.83
N GLU A 221 -9.01 -16.61 -1.36
CA GLU A 221 -9.82 -15.63 -0.62
C GLU A 221 -9.14 -15.22 0.70
N ALA A 222 -8.60 -16.16 1.47
CA ALA A 222 -7.87 -15.87 2.70
C ALA A 222 -6.66 -14.95 2.47
N ARG A 223 -5.92 -15.15 1.37
CA ARG A 223 -4.82 -14.26 0.96
C ARG A 223 -5.32 -12.86 0.61
N LEU A 224 -6.43 -12.73 -0.12
CA LEU A 224 -7.03 -11.43 -0.43
C LEU A 224 -7.43 -10.68 0.85
N PHE A 225 -8.10 -11.36 1.78
CA PHE A 225 -8.51 -10.78 3.06
C PHE A 225 -7.31 -10.34 3.92
N LYS A 226 -6.23 -11.15 3.96
CA LYS A 226 -5.00 -10.82 4.69
C LYS A 226 -4.43 -9.45 4.32
N TYR A 227 -4.59 -9.03 3.06
CA TYR A 227 -4.10 -7.75 2.55
C TYR A 227 -5.17 -6.66 2.43
N GLY A 228 -6.37 -6.90 2.97
CA GLY A 228 -7.44 -5.92 3.06
C GLY A 228 -8.36 -5.84 1.85
N SER A 229 -8.32 -6.82 0.94
CA SER A 229 -9.20 -6.91 -0.22
C SER A 229 -10.47 -7.70 0.11
N GLY A 230 -11.57 -7.33 -0.54
CA GLY A 230 -12.80 -8.11 -0.61
C GLY A 230 -12.87 -8.93 -1.89
N THR A 231 -13.65 -10.02 -1.83
CA THR A 231 -13.82 -10.98 -2.93
C THR A 231 -15.27 -11.43 -3.01
N GLY A 232 -15.74 -11.68 -4.23
CA GLY A 232 -17.00 -12.36 -4.51
C GLY A 232 -16.75 -13.54 -5.44
N SER A 233 -17.39 -14.66 -5.19
CA SER A 233 -17.12 -15.92 -5.89
C SER A 233 -18.37 -16.46 -6.56
N ASN A 234 -18.24 -16.88 -7.82
CA ASN A 234 -19.33 -17.52 -8.55
C ASN A 234 -19.31 -19.04 -8.30
N PHE A 235 -20.29 -19.51 -7.52
CA PHE A 235 -20.44 -20.92 -7.14
C PHE A 235 -21.35 -21.72 -8.08
N SER A 236 -21.88 -21.15 -9.17
CA SER A 236 -22.82 -21.84 -10.07
C SER A 236 -22.26 -23.09 -10.75
N LYS A 237 -20.94 -23.29 -10.71
CA LYS A 237 -20.29 -24.51 -11.21
C LYS A 237 -20.29 -25.65 -10.18
N ILE A 238 -20.41 -25.35 -8.89
CA ILE A 238 -20.43 -26.36 -7.83
C ILE A 238 -21.72 -27.16 -7.96
N ARG A 239 -21.56 -28.49 -7.90
CA ARG A 239 -22.67 -29.45 -7.96
C ARG A 239 -23.71 -29.20 -6.86
N GLY A 240 -24.94 -29.60 -7.15
CA GLY A 240 -26.04 -29.56 -6.19
C GLY A 240 -25.88 -30.59 -5.07
N GLU A 241 -26.65 -30.40 -4.00
CA GLU A 241 -26.73 -31.38 -2.92
C GLU A 241 -27.22 -32.74 -3.46
N GLY A 242 -26.49 -33.81 -3.18
CA GLY A 242 -26.82 -35.19 -3.56
C GLY A 242 -26.38 -35.61 -4.96
N GLU A 243 -25.68 -34.75 -5.71
CA GLU A 243 -25.11 -35.10 -7.02
C GLU A 243 -23.86 -36.00 -6.89
N ASN A 244 -23.79 -37.06 -7.71
CA ASN A 244 -22.79 -38.12 -7.59
C ASN A 244 -21.34 -37.63 -7.74
N LEU A 245 -20.45 -38.05 -6.83
CA LEU A 245 -19.00 -37.82 -6.90
C LEU A 245 -18.30 -38.83 -7.83
N SER A 246 -17.30 -38.39 -8.59
CA SER A 246 -16.54 -39.24 -9.52
C SER A 246 -15.74 -40.35 -8.81
N GLY A 247 -15.30 -40.11 -7.57
CA GLY A 247 -14.61 -41.08 -6.72
C GLY A 247 -15.53 -42.06 -5.96
N GLY A 248 -16.84 -41.97 -6.17
CA GLY A 248 -17.84 -42.71 -5.39
C GLY A 248 -18.31 -41.93 -4.16
N GLY A 249 -19.61 -42.01 -3.86
CA GLY A 249 -20.27 -41.22 -2.83
C GLY A 249 -21.35 -40.27 -3.39
N ARG A 250 -22.02 -39.57 -2.47
CA ARG A 250 -22.94 -38.46 -2.74
C ARG A 250 -22.42 -37.22 -2.04
#